data_AF-K2FCB6-F1
#
_entry.id   AF-K2FCB6-F1
#
_cell.length_a   1.000
_cell.length_b   1.000
_cell.length_c   1.000
_cell.angle_alpha   90.00
_cell.angle_beta   90.00
_cell.angle_gamma   90.00
#
_symmetry.space_group_name_H-M   'P 1'
#
loop_
_entity.id
_entity.type
_entity.pdbx_description
1 polymer ?
#
loop_
_entity_poly.entity_id
_entity_poly.type
_entity_poly.pdbx_seq_one_letter_code
_entity_poly.pdbx_strand_id
1 'polypeptide(L)'
;GWTPKSYSVGPDGVGYLLWANVDSNNPNLNNIGIWKVATNGSASSWKNSTVSGWTPKSYSVGPDGVGYLLWASGSSVAIWKVAPNSSASDWSIAPPSFSGYTPVFFY
;
A
#
# COMPACT_ATOMS: atom_id res chain seq x y z
N GLY A 1 -4.10 -15.64 2.10
CA GLY A 1 -4.08 -15.68 0.61
C GLY A 1 -4.07 -14.27 0.05
N TRP A 2 -3.59 -14.04 -1.19
CA TRP A 2 -3.54 -12.68 -1.78
C TRP A 2 -4.93 -12.18 -2.20
N THR A 3 -5.27 -10.96 -1.79
CA THR A 3 -6.55 -10.29 -2.08
C THR A 3 -6.29 -8.88 -2.61
N PRO A 4 -6.99 -8.43 -3.66
CA PRO A 4 -6.85 -7.06 -4.15
C PRO A 4 -7.47 -6.07 -3.16
N LYS A 5 -6.86 -4.89 -3.01
CA LYS A 5 -7.27 -3.86 -2.04
C LYS A 5 -7.61 -2.51 -2.67
N SER A 6 -6.79 -2.06 -3.62
CA SER A 6 -6.97 -0.76 -4.26
C SER A 6 -6.33 -0.74 -5.63
N TYR A 7 -6.88 0.05 -6.54
CA TYR A 7 -6.26 0.38 -7.82
C TYR A 7 -6.07 1.89 -7.94
N SER A 8 -4.95 2.32 -8.50
CA SER A 8 -4.68 3.71 -8.82
C SER A 8 -3.94 3.84 -10.14
N VAL A 9 -4.01 5.01 -10.76
CA VAL A 9 -3.27 5.33 -11.98
C VAL A 9 -2.33 6.48 -11.65
N GLY A 10 -1.04 6.30 -11.95
CA GLY A 10 -0.02 7.32 -11.77
C GLY A 10 -0.11 8.42 -12.83
N PRO A 11 0.65 9.51 -12.66
CA PRO A 11 0.71 10.61 -13.64
C PRO A 11 1.26 10.18 -15.01
N ASP A 12 1.98 9.06 -15.07
CA ASP A 12 2.51 8.44 -16.29
C ASP A 12 1.48 7.52 -17.00
N GLY A 13 0.24 7.46 -16.50
CA GLY A 13 -0.81 6.58 -17.03
C GLY A 13 -0.62 5.11 -16.65
N VAL A 14 0.38 4.78 -15.83
CA VAL A 14 0.61 3.42 -15.37
C VAL A 14 -0.36 3.08 -14.25
N GLY A 15 -1.00 1.92 -14.36
CA GLY A 15 -1.87 1.39 -13.31
C GLY A 15 -1.09 0.69 -12.20
N TYR A 16 -1.59 0.80 -10.97
CA TYR A 16 -1.01 0.18 -9.78
C TYR A 16 -2.11 -0.53 -8.99
N LEU A 17 -1.97 -1.85 -8.83
CA LEU A 17 -2.91 -2.67 -8.06
C LEU A 17 -2.25 -3.15 -6.77
N LEU A 18 -2.80 -2.75 -5.62
CA LEU A 18 -2.38 -3.23 -4.31
C LEU A 18 -3.02 -4.59 -4.01
N TRP A 19 -2.18 -5.53 -3.65
CA TRP A 19 -2.53 -6.83 -3.12
C TRP A 19 -2.09 -6.93 -1.66
N ALA A 20 -2.94 -7.53 -0.85
CA ALA A 20 -2.63 -7.87 0.53
C ALA A 20 -2.75 -9.38 0.72
N ASN A 21 -1.78 -9.98 1.39
CA ASN A 21 -1.86 -11.35 1.86
C ASN A 21 -1.79 -11.36 3.38
N VAL A 22 -2.95 -11.55 3.99
CA VAL A 22 -3.04 -11.93 5.39
C VAL A 22 -2.63 -13.40 5.44
N ASP A 23 -1.47 -13.67 6.06
CA ASP A 23 -1.05 -15.03 6.30
C ASP A 23 -1.99 -15.65 7.34
N SER A 24 -2.73 -16.68 6.96
CA SER A 24 -3.64 -17.39 7.87
C SER A 24 -2.91 -18.08 9.02
N ASN A 25 -1.61 -18.35 8.86
CA ASN A 25 -0.76 -18.97 9.86
C ASN A 25 -0.04 -17.94 10.74
N ASN A 26 0.00 -16.67 10.31
CA ASN A 26 0.52 -15.56 11.11
C ASN A 26 -0.29 -14.28 10.83
N PRO A 27 -1.43 -14.09 11.51
CA PRO A 27 -2.34 -12.97 11.26
C PRO A 27 -1.71 -11.60 11.55
N ASN A 28 -0.54 -11.58 12.18
CA ASN A 28 0.22 -10.37 12.44
C ASN A 28 1.05 -9.93 11.22
N LEU A 29 1.30 -10.80 10.24
CA LEU A 29 2.02 -10.45 9.01
C LEU A 29 1.05 -10.23 7.86
N ASN A 30 0.95 -8.98 7.42
CA ASN A 30 0.10 -8.56 6.30
C ASN A 30 0.93 -8.24 5.07
N ASN A 31 1.49 -9.25 4.40
CA ASN A 31 2.33 -9.05 3.22
C ASN A 31 1.66 -8.18 2.16
N ILE A 32 2.43 -7.32 1.49
CA ILE A 32 1.94 -6.51 0.37
C ILE A 32 2.58 -6.93 -0.94
N GLY A 33 1.85 -6.74 -2.02
CA GLY A 33 2.35 -6.81 -3.37
C GLY A 33 1.71 -5.71 -4.19
N ILE A 34 2.48 -5.06 -5.04
CA ILE A 34 1.93 -4.13 -6.03
C ILE A 34 2.18 -4.72 -7.40
N TRP A 35 1.14 -4.69 -8.23
CA TRP A 35 1.29 -4.88 -9.66
C TRP A 35 1.36 -3.53 -10.34
N LYS A 36 2.40 -3.34 -11.14
CA LYS A 36 2.55 -2.20 -12.04
C LYS A 36 2.08 -2.64 -13.43
N VAL A 37 1.06 -2.00 -13.96
CA VAL A 37 0.45 -2.30 -15.26
C VAL A 37 0.74 -1.15 -16.20
N ALA A 38 1.69 -1.36 -17.11
CA ALA A 38 2.06 -0.37 -18.11
C ALA A 38 0.90 -0.10 -19.09
N THR A 39 0.95 1.05 -19.75
CA THR A 39 -0.07 1.47 -20.73
C THR A 39 -0.18 0.54 -21.94
N ASN A 40 0.88 -0.22 -22.25
CA ASN A 40 0.88 -1.26 -23.27
C ASN A 40 0.30 -2.60 -22.79
N GLY A 41 -0.26 -2.66 -21.58
CA GLY A 41 -0.85 -3.86 -20.98
C GLY A 41 0.15 -4.81 -20.32
N SER A 42 1.46 -4.54 -20.39
CA SER A 42 2.47 -5.37 -19.71
C SER A 42 2.40 -5.17 -18.20
N ALA A 43 2.51 -6.25 -17.43
CA ALA A 43 2.47 -6.20 -15.97
C ALA A 43 3.80 -6.66 -15.36
N SER A 44 4.23 -5.98 -14.31
CA SER A 44 5.29 -6.44 -13.40
C SER A 44 4.77 -6.41 -11.97
N SER A 45 5.39 -7.19 -11.08
CA SER A 45 4.99 -7.23 -9.68
C SER A 45 6.19 -7.16 -8.76
N TRP A 46 6.04 -6.45 -7.64
CA TRP A 46 6.97 -6.55 -6.53
C TRP A 46 6.19 -6.87 -5.24
N LYS A 47 6.87 -7.51 -4.28
CA LYS A 47 6.32 -7.86 -2.96
C LYS A 47 7.21 -7.27 -1.87
N ASN A 48 6.60 -6.93 -0.74
CA ASN A 48 7.35 -6.56 0.45
C ASN A 48 6.70 -7.17 1.71
N SER A 49 7.54 -7.52 2.68
CA SER A 49 7.13 -7.87 4.03
C SER A 49 6.79 -6.61 4.82
N THR A 50 5.95 -6.76 5.83
CA THR A 50 5.15 -5.64 6.36
C THR A 50 5.30 -5.53 7.86
N VAL A 51 4.83 -4.41 8.41
CA VAL A 51 4.89 -4.16 9.85
C VAL A 51 3.74 -4.87 10.55
N SER A 52 4.09 -5.57 11.62
CA SER A 52 3.17 -6.36 12.44
C SER A 52 2.00 -5.52 12.95
N GLY A 53 0.77 -6.02 12.83
CA GLY A 53 -0.44 -5.35 13.34
C GLY A 53 -0.96 -4.18 12.48
N TRP A 54 -0.34 -3.89 11.34
CA TRP A 54 -0.82 -2.88 10.39
C TRP A 54 -1.44 -3.54 9.16
N THR A 55 -2.60 -3.04 8.74
CA THR A 55 -3.30 -3.51 7.55
C THR A 55 -3.13 -2.51 6.41
N PRO A 56 -2.69 -2.93 5.22
CA PRO A 56 -2.59 -2.04 4.06
C PRO A 56 -4.01 -1.73 3.55
N LYS A 57 -4.25 -0.47 3.18
CA LYS A 57 -5.57 0.04 2.79
C LYS A 57 -5.62 0.52 1.36
N SER A 58 -4.65 1.32 0.94
CA SER A 58 -4.63 1.88 -0.41
C SER A 58 -3.22 2.24 -0.86
N TYR A 59 -2.95 2.12 -2.15
CA TYR A 59 -1.72 2.58 -2.78
C TYR A 59 -2.06 3.60 -3.88
N SER A 60 -1.34 4.72 -3.88
CA SER A 60 -1.45 5.76 -4.91
C SER A 60 -0.08 6.25 -5.34
N VAL A 61 0.04 6.77 -6.56
CA VAL A 61 1.27 7.42 -7.02
C VAL A 61 0.99 8.91 -7.17
N GLY A 62 1.80 9.72 -6.50
CA GLY A 62 1.69 11.17 -6.55
C GLY A 62 2.15 11.73 -7.89
N PRO A 63 1.89 13.03 -8.15
CA PRO A 63 2.39 13.74 -9.33
C PRO A 63 3.93 13.76 -9.43
N ASP A 64 4.61 13.55 -8.30
CA ASP A 64 6.06 13.40 -8.17
C ASP A 64 6.56 12.02 -8.63
N GLY A 65 5.68 11.12 -9.05
CA GLY A 65 6.02 9.74 -9.42
C GLY A 65 6.31 8.83 -8.22
N VAL A 66 6.14 9.32 -6.99
CA VAL A 66 6.40 8.56 -5.76
C VAL A 66 5.15 7.79 -5.37
N GLY A 67 5.32 6.52 -4.98
CA GLY A 67 4.24 5.73 -4.43
C GLY A 67 3.99 6.00 -2.95
N TYR A 68 2.72 6.01 -2.55
CA TYR A 68 2.26 6.25 -1.20
C TYR A 68 1.33 5.12 -0.78
N LEU A 69 1.72 4.40 0.27
CA LEU A 69 0.96 3.30 0.83
C LEU A 69 0.33 3.70 2.16
N LEU A 70 -1.00 3.64 2.21
CA LEU A 70 -1.80 3.90 3.41
C LEU A 70 -1.94 2.62 4.23
N TRP A 71 -1.57 2.71 5.50
CA TRP A 71 -1.72 1.68 6.51
C TRP A 71 -2.69 2.10 7.60
N ALA A 72 -3.37 1.13 8.21
CA ALA A 72 -4.18 1.34 9.40
C ALA A 72 -3.95 0.27 10.47
N SER A 73 -3.98 0.67 11.73
CA SER A 73 -3.93 -0.22 12.90
C SER A 73 -4.80 0.37 14.02
N GLY A 74 -5.93 -0.26 14.31
CA GLY A 74 -6.92 0.31 15.24
C GLY A 74 -7.37 1.71 14.80
N SER A 75 -7.20 2.70 15.68
CA SER A 75 -7.45 4.13 15.41
C SER A 75 -6.26 4.88 14.80
N SER A 76 -5.16 4.19 14.52
CA SER A 76 -3.95 4.79 13.95
C SER A 76 -3.88 4.59 12.44
N VAL A 77 -3.33 5.59 11.74
CA VAL A 77 -3.04 5.55 10.30
C VAL A 77 -1.61 5.99 10.05
N ALA A 78 -0.99 5.45 9.01
CA ALA A 78 0.37 5.81 8.59
C ALA A 78 0.45 5.83 7.06
N ILE A 79 1.27 6.72 6.51
CA ILE A 79 1.58 6.75 5.08
C ILE A 79 3.07 6.44 4.92
N TRP A 80 3.37 5.42 4.13
CA TRP A 80 4.73 5.10 3.74
C TRP A 80 4.99 5.57 2.33
N LYS A 81 6.14 6.19 2.11
CA LYS A 81 6.69 6.37 0.76
C LYS A 81 7.29 5.05 0.29
N VAL A 82 6.90 4.63 -0.90
CA VAL A 82 7.30 3.35 -1.47
C VAL A 82 7.58 3.58 -2.94
N ALA A 83 8.86 3.52 -3.33
CA ALA A 83 9.19 3.61 -4.74
C ALA A 83 8.65 2.37 -5.47
N PRO A 84 8.09 2.53 -6.68
CA PRO A 84 7.51 1.42 -7.44
C PRO A 84 8.52 0.37 -7.94
N ASN A 85 9.82 0.54 -7.67
CA ASN A 85 10.92 -0.30 -8.15
C ASN A 85 12.10 -0.47 -7.16
N SER A 86 12.06 0.11 -5.96
CA SER A 86 13.09 -0.11 -4.94
C SER A 86 12.54 -0.93 -3.77
N SER A 87 13.39 -1.77 -3.17
CA SER A 87 13.16 -2.31 -1.84
C SER A 87 12.80 -1.12 -0.94
N ALA A 88 11.58 -1.11 -0.38
CA ALA A 88 10.98 0.07 0.25
C ALA A 88 11.99 0.88 1.07
N SER A 89 12.52 1.93 0.45
CA SER A 89 13.52 2.79 1.07
C SER A 89 12.80 4.07 1.48
N ASP A 90 12.43 4.04 2.74
CA ASP A 90 12.65 5.11 3.71
C ASP A 90 11.54 6.17 3.91
N TRP A 91 11.28 6.40 5.20
CA TRP A 91 10.43 7.41 5.85
C TRP A 91 8.92 7.14 5.96
N SER A 92 8.50 6.86 7.20
CA SER A 92 7.13 6.93 7.68
C SER A 92 6.78 8.39 8.00
N ILE A 93 5.74 8.91 7.34
CA ILE A 93 4.96 9.98 7.98
C ILE A 93 3.84 9.24 8.71
N ALA A 94 3.99 9.10 10.03
CA ALA A 94 2.85 8.93 10.88
C ALA A 94 2.15 10.30 10.92
N PRO A 95 1.02 10.53 10.23
CA PRO A 95 0.21 11.70 10.53
C PRO A 95 -0.15 11.67 12.03
N PRO A 96 -0.50 12.82 12.64
CA PRO A 96 -0.97 12.83 14.02
C PRO A 96 -2.05 11.76 14.20
N SER A 97 -1.87 10.89 15.19
CA SER A 97 -2.89 9.92 15.57
C SER A 97 -4.11 10.71 16.06
N PHE A 98 -5.17 10.72 15.27
CA PHE A 98 -6.45 11.28 15.71
C PHE A 98 -7.11 10.27 16.66
N SER A 99 -6.75 10.35 17.95
CA SER A 99 -7.39 9.57 19.00
C SER A 99 -8.91 9.84 19.00
N GLY A 100 -9.71 8.77 19.07
CA GLY A 100 -11.18 8.86 19.04
C GLY A 100 -11.83 8.82 17.64
N TYR A 101 -11.05 8.79 16.56
CA TYR A 101 -11.58 8.67 15.19
C TYR A 101 -11.34 7.27 14.62
N THR A 102 -12.33 6.73 13.93
CA THR A 102 -12.19 5.49 13.14
C THR A 102 -12.03 5.87 11.67
N PRO A 103 -10.89 5.53 11.03
CA PRO A 103 -10.70 5.77 9.60
C PRO A 103 -11.77 5.03 8.79
N VAL A 104 -12.53 5.76 7.97
CA VAL A 104 -13.46 5.18 6.99
C VAL A 104 -12.76 5.18 5.64
N PHE A 105 -12.65 4.02 5.02
CA PHE A 105 -12.08 3.84 3.68
C PHE A 105 -13.21 3.52 2.71
N PHE A 106 -13.25 4.23 1.59
CA PHE A 106 -14.15 3.94 0.48
C PHE A 106 -13.37 3.12 -0.56
N TYR A 107 -13.95 2.00 -1.01
CA TYR A 107 -13.38 1.11 -2.03
C TYR A 107 -13.95 1.46 -3.40
#